data_AF-A0A1G4MA83-F1
#
_entry.id   AF-A0A1G4MA83-F1
#
_cell.length_a   1.000
_cell.length_b   1.000
_cell.length_c   1.000
_cell.angle_alpha   90.00
_cell.angle_beta   90.00
_cell.angle_gamma   90.00
#
_symmetry.space_group_name_H-M   'P 1'
#
loop_
_entity.id
_entity.type
_entity.pdbx_description
1 polymer ?
#
loop_
_entity_poly.entity_id
_entity_poly.type
_entity_poly.pdbx_seq_one_letter_code
_entity_poly.pdbx_strand_id
1 'polypeptide(L)'
;MSNSYDDFWGSDSDDNSTFKANEESIEIRKLRARHSKRGYLDGLTYSKEENLQAGFNTSFPEGCDLGLKVGLILGTLQFLAAYYGPKDEKLRNDFSTAQKELKINSILSKTNFDENFDLIGDKHPIIDKWEKKLKDYQGKYF
;
A
#
# COMPACT_ATOMS: atom_id res chain seq x y z
N MET A 1 -41.80 -11.52 2.05
CA MET A 1 -41.13 -10.24 1.73
C MET A 1 -40.00 -10.57 0.78
N SER A 2 -40.21 -10.37 -0.53
CA SER A 2 -39.18 -10.63 -1.56
C SER A 2 -38.65 -9.30 -2.07
N ASN A 3 -37.32 -9.22 -2.16
CA ASN A 3 -36.52 -8.01 -2.28
C ASN A 3 -36.89 -7.11 -3.47
N SER A 4 -37.28 -5.87 -3.15
CA SER A 4 -37.59 -4.75 -4.04
C SER A 4 -36.34 -3.99 -4.55
N TYR A 5 -35.18 -4.64 -4.64
CA TYR A 5 -33.90 -3.97 -4.95
C TYR A 5 -33.20 -4.47 -6.23
N ASP A 6 -33.83 -5.37 -7.00
CA ASP A 6 -33.27 -5.87 -8.26
C ASP A 6 -33.84 -5.15 -9.51
N ASP A 7 -34.84 -4.27 -9.33
CA ASP A 7 -35.61 -3.65 -10.41
C ASP A 7 -35.20 -2.19 -10.74
N PHE A 8 -33.94 -1.83 -10.54
CA PHE A 8 -33.44 -0.49 -10.92
C PHE A 8 -32.91 -0.45 -12.37
N TRP A 9 -32.65 -1.61 -12.98
CA TRP A 9 -32.13 -1.72 -14.35
C TRP A 9 -33.18 -2.17 -15.38
N GLY A 10 -34.46 -2.01 -15.06
CA GLY A 10 -35.57 -2.58 -15.83
C GLY A 10 -36.80 -1.68 -16.05
N SER A 11 -36.80 -0.40 -15.65
CA SER A 11 -37.96 0.45 -15.95
C SER A 11 -37.91 1.02 -17.37
N ASP A 12 -38.45 0.24 -18.31
CA ASP A 12 -39.20 0.80 -19.45
C ASP A 12 -40.38 1.60 -18.86
N SER A 13 -40.15 2.86 -18.47
CA SER A 13 -41.24 3.82 -18.37
C SER A 13 -41.58 4.30 -19.78
N ASP A 14 -42.36 3.47 -20.48
CA ASP A 14 -43.21 3.91 -21.57
C ASP A 14 -44.31 4.81 -20.98
N ASP A 15 -44.03 6.10 -20.81
CA ASP A 15 -45.10 7.10 -20.76
C ASP A 15 -44.69 8.43 -21.41
N ASN A 16 -45.28 8.65 -22.58
CA ASN A 16 -45.56 9.94 -23.23
C ASN A 16 -44.40 10.84 -23.71
N SER A 17 -43.71 10.43 -24.78
CA SER A 17 -43.07 11.37 -25.73
C SER A 17 -43.16 10.88 -27.18
N THR A 18 -44.39 10.66 -27.62
CA THR A 18 -44.81 9.98 -28.87
C THR A 18 -44.44 10.66 -30.19
N PHE A 19 -43.57 11.69 -30.25
CA PHE A 19 -43.37 12.42 -31.53
C PHE A 19 -41.94 12.89 -31.88
N LYS A 20 -40.88 12.43 -31.19
CA LYS A 20 -39.48 12.71 -31.63
C LYS A 20 -38.51 11.53 -31.56
N ALA A 21 -39.00 10.33 -31.25
CA ALA A 21 -38.18 9.13 -31.04
C ALA A 21 -38.35 8.05 -32.12
N ASN A 22 -38.97 8.36 -33.27
CA ASN A 22 -39.32 7.37 -34.30
C ASN A 22 -38.23 7.15 -35.37
N GLU A 23 -37.06 7.79 -35.30
CA GLU A 23 -35.95 7.55 -36.24
C GLU A 23 -34.75 6.82 -35.62
N GLU A 24 -34.71 6.62 -34.31
CA GLU A 24 -33.68 5.79 -33.68
C GLU A 24 -34.17 4.35 -33.58
N SER A 25 -33.54 3.44 -34.35
CA SER A 25 -33.86 2.02 -34.27
C SER A 25 -33.62 1.47 -32.87
N ILE A 26 -34.41 0.46 -32.48
CA ILE A 26 -34.30 -0.23 -31.18
C ILE A 26 -32.85 -0.69 -30.92
N GLU A 27 -32.12 -1.06 -31.97
CA GLU A 27 -30.72 -1.46 -31.91
C GLU A 27 -29.78 -0.30 -31.52
N ILE A 28 -30.05 0.93 -31.97
CA ILE A 28 -29.30 2.13 -31.55
C ILE A 28 -29.53 2.42 -30.07
N ARG A 29 -30.78 2.25 -29.58
CA ARG A 29 -31.11 2.39 -28.15
C ARG A 29 -30.38 1.36 -27.29
N LYS A 30 -30.39 0.09 -27.71
CA LYS A 30 -29.64 -0.99 -27.03
C LYS A 30 -28.13 -0.73 -27.04
N LEU A 31 -27.59 -0.23 -28.15
CA LEU A 31 -26.16 0.12 -28.24
C LEU A 31 -25.81 1.25 -27.28
N ARG A 32 -26.62 2.32 -27.21
CA ARG A 32 -26.46 3.42 -26.26
C ARG A 32 -26.49 2.93 -24.81
N ALA A 33 -27.46 2.07 -24.47
CA ALA A 33 -27.55 1.50 -23.13
C ALA A 33 -26.32 0.65 -22.77
N ARG A 34 -25.81 -0.17 -23.70
CA ARG A 34 -24.56 -0.92 -23.51
C ARG A 34 -23.36 0.00 -23.32
N HIS A 35 -23.24 1.06 -24.11
CA HIS A 35 -22.14 2.02 -24.01
C HIS A 35 -22.20 2.81 -22.71
N SER A 36 -23.39 3.23 -22.27
CA SER A 36 -23.56 3.92 -20.99
C SER A 36 -23.21 3.02 -19.80
N LYS A 37 -23.66 1.77 -19.81
CA LYS A 37 -23.31 0.78 -18.77
C LYS A 37 -21.81 0.53 -18.74
N ARG A 38 -21.19 0.34 -19.91
CA ARG A 38 -19.76 0.15 -20.04
C ARG A 38 -18.97 1.38 -19.58
N GLY A 39 -19.35 2.58 -19.99
CA GLY A 39 -18.69 3.82 -19.57
C GLY A 39 -18.78 4.08 -18.06
N TYR A 40 -19.91 3.74 -17.44
CA TYR A 40 -20.04 3.81 -15.98
C TYR A 40 -19.13 2.80 -15.26
N LEU A 41 -19.09 1.55 -15.73
CA LEU A 41 -18.19 0.53 -15.20
C LEU A 41 -16.73 0.92 -15.39
N ASP A 42 -16.36 1.35 -16.60
CA ASP A 42 -15.01 1.78 -16.95
C ASP A 42 -14.58 2.97 -16.08
N GLY A 43 -15.47 3.96 -15.87
CA GLY A 43 -15.23 5.09 -14.98
C GLY A 43 -15.03 4.67 -13.52
N LEU A 44 -15.86 3.75 -13.00
CA LEU A 44 -15.70 3.23 -11.64
C LEU A 44 -14.40 2.45 -11.47
N THR A 45 -14.02 1.64 -12.46
CA THR A 45 -12.75 0.89 -12.43
C THR A 45 -11.56 1.83 -12.52
N TYR A 46 -11.62 2.83 -13.42
CA TYR A 46 -10.58 3.80 -13.62
C TYR A 46 -10.34 4.64 -12.35
N SER A 47 -11.39 5.21 -11.76
CA SER A 47 -11.25 5.99 -10.52
C SER A 47 -10.72 5.16 -9.35
N LYS A 48 -11.01 3.86 -9.27
CA LYS A 48 -10.44 2.99 -8.23
C LYS A 48 -8.95 2.76 -8.43
N GLU A 49 -8.55 2.50 -9.67
CA GLU A 49 -7.14 2.29 -10.01
C GLU A 49 -6.31 3.56 -9.85
N GLU A 50 -6.84 4.70 -10.29
CA GLU A 50 -6.18 6.00 -10.16
C GLU A 50 -5.94 6.37 -8.68
N ASN A 51 -6.95 6.21 -7.82
CA ASN A 51 -6.80 6.47 -6.39
C ASN A 51 -5.80 5.51 -5.71
N LEU A 52 -5.80 4.23 -6.11
CA LEU A 52 -4.83 3.24 -5.59
C LEU A 52 -3.40 3.61 -5.98
N GLN A 53 -3.17 3.96 -7.24
CA GLN A 53 -1.85 4.34 -7.74
C GLN A 53 -1.38 5.67 -7.13
N ALA A 54 -2.29 6.64 -6.97
CA ALA A 54 -1.98 7.91 -6.31
C ALA A 54 -1.52 7.68 -4.85
N GLY A 55 -2.24 6.85 -4.09
CA GLY A 55 -1.84 6.50 -2.72
C GLY A 55 -0.53 5.70 -2.64
N PHE A 56 -0.24 4.88 -3.65
CA PHE A 56 1.06 4.20 -3.74
C PHE A 56 2.19 5.20 -4.03
N ASN A 57 2.01 6.12 -4.97
CA ASN A 57 3.03 7.08 -5.36
C ASN A 57 3.42 8.02 -4.21
N THR A 58 2.49 8.34 -3.30
CA THR A 58 2.78 9.18 -2.13
C THR A 58 3.54 8.41 -1.05
N SER A 59 3.19 7.15 -0.79
CA SER A 59 3.77 6.35 0.31
C SER A 59 5.03 5.58 -0.08
N PHE A 60 5.25 5.32 -1.36
CA PHE A 60 6.39 4.54 -1.85
C PHE A 60 7.76 5.17 -1.53
N PRO A 61 8.00 6.49 -1.73
CA PRO A 61 9.27 7.11 -1.39
C PRO A 61 9.61 6.99 0.11
N GLU A 62 8.62 7.21 0.98
CA GLU A 62 8.79 7.11 2.43
C GLU A 62 9.13 5.67 2.87
N GLY A 63 8.43 4.68 2.31
CA GLY A 63 8.77 3.27 2.50
C GLY A 63 10.19 2.92 2.00
N CYS A 64 10.63 3.56 0.91
CA CYS A 64 11.97 3.37 0.36
C CYS A 64 13.05 3.89 1.31
N ASP A 65 12.87 5.09 1.86
CA ASP A 65 13.80 5.70 2.82
C ASP A 65 13.93 4.85 4.10
N LEU A 66 12.83 4.30 4.60
CA LEU A 66 12.84 3.37 5.73
C LEU A 66 13.57 2.06 5.37
N GLY A 67 13.28 1.50 4.20
CA GLY A 67 13.94 0.29 3.70
C GLY A 67 15.45 0.45 3.55
N LEU A 68 15.90 1.62 3.07
CA LEU A 68 17.31 1.95 2.94
C LEU A 68 18.00 1.97 4.31
N LYS A 69 17.43 2.68 5.30
CA LYS A 69 17.98 2.74 6.66
C LYS A 69 18.12 1.35 7.29
N VAL A 70 17.08 0.54 7.17
CA VAL A 70 17.06 -0.85 7.67
C VAL A 70 18.14 -1.70 6.99
N GLY A 71 18.26 -1.59 5.67
CA GLY A 71 19.27 -2.30 4.88
C GLY A 71 20.69 -1.97 5.32
N LEU A 72 20.99 -0.68 5.55
CA LEU A 72 22.30 -0.26 6.03
C LEU A 72 22.64 -0.84 7.42
N ILE A 73 21.68 -0.82 8.34
CA ILE A 73 21.86 -1.36 9.70
C ILE A 73 22.11 -2.87 9.66
N LEU A 74 21.29 -3.61 8.90
CA LEU A 74 21.45 -5.06 8.78
C LEU A 74 22.76 -5.43 8.07
N GLY A 75 23.11 -4.71 7.00
CA GLY A 75 24.33 -4.96 6.23
C GLY A 75 25.60 -4.72 7.06
N THR A 76 25.63 -3.63 7.84
CA THR A 76 26.76 -3.34 8.73
C THR A 76 26.87 -4.34 9.89
N LEU A 77 25.76 -4.73 10.51
CA LEU A 77 25.75 -5.79 11.53
C LEU A 77 26.18 -7.14 10.97
N GLN A 78 25.72 -7.50 9.76
CA GLN A 78 26.12 -8.74 9.10
C GLN A 78 27.61 -8.75 8.80
N PHE A 79 28.15 -7.63 8.32
CA PHE A 79 29.59 -7.48 8.07
C PHE A 79 30.41 -7.65 9.36
N LEU A 80 30.04 -6.94 10.44
CA LEU A 80 30.70 -7.07 11.73
C LEU A 80 30.61 -8.51 12.27
N ALA A 81 29.45 -9.15 12.16
CA ALA A 81 29.25 -10.54 12.58
C ALA A 81 30.06 -11.53 11.75
N ALA A 82 30.30 -11.27 10.46
CA ALA A 82 31.16 -12.12 9.63
C ALA A 82 32.64 -11.96 9.97
N TYR A 83 33.09 -10.72 10.22
CA TYR A 83 34.51 -10.42 10.47
C TYR A 83 34.95 -10.74 11.91
N TYR A 84 34.12 -10.38 12.90
CA TYR A 84 34.38 -10.62 14.33
C TYR A 84 33.65 -11.85 14.89
N GLY A 85 32.95 -12.60 14.03
CA GLY A 85 32.13 -13.77 14.37
C GLY A 85 32.74 -14.83 15.28
N PRO A 86 34.04 -15.19 15.18
CA PRO A 86 34.63 -16.16 16.10
C PRO A 86 34.96 -15.59 17.49
N LYS A 87 34.87 -14.26 17.70
CA LYS A 87 35.27 -13.58 18.95
C LYS A 87 34.10 -13.15 19.83
N ASP A 88 32.92 -12.89 19.26
CA ASP A 88 31.77 -12.34 20.01
C ASP A 88 30.45 -13.05 19.66
N GLU A 89 30.05 -14.01 20.51
CA GLU A 89 28.74 -14.69 20.40
C GLU A 89 27.56 -13.70 20.61
N LYS A 90 27.78 -12.64 21.39
CA LYS A 90 26.80 -11.57 21.63
C LYS A 90 26.38 -10.89 20.32
N LEU A 91 27.34 -10.61 19.43
CA LEU A 91 27.08 -9.95 18.15
C LEU A 91 26.19 -10.80 17.23
N ARG A 92 26.37 -12.12 17.26
CA ARG A 92 25.54 -13.06 16.51
C ARG A 92 24.10 -13.11 17.05
N ASN A 93 23.94 -13.07 18.36
CA ASN A 93 22.64 -13.03 19.02
C ASN A 93 21.92 -11.69 18.77
N ASP A 94 22.65 -10.57 18.84
CA ASP A 94 22.13 -9.24 18.50
C ASP A 94 21.72 -9.17 17.03
N PHE A 95 22.51 -9.73 16.10
CA PHE A 95 22.14 -9.81 14.68
C PHE A 95 20.86 -10.64 14.46
N SER A 96 20.73 -11.81 15.08
CA SER A 96 19.52 -12.65 14.99
C SER A 96 18.28 -11.92 15.54
N THR A 97 18.45 -11.18 16.63
CA THR A 97 17.37 -10.35 17.20
C THR A 97 17.02 -9.19 16.28
N ALA A 98 18.02 -8.50 15.72
CA ALA A 98 17.81 -7.43 14.74
C ALA A 98 17.09 -7.93 13.48
N GLN A 99 17.46 -9.11 12.96
CA GLN A 99 16.80 -9.69 11.79
C GLN A 99 15.32 -9.98 12.02
N LYS A 100 14.94 -10.36 13.24
CA LYS A 100 13.54 -10.59 13.62
C LYS A 100 12.79 -9.28 13.82
N GLU A 101 13.39 -8.30 14.49
CA GLU A 101 12.78 -7.00 14.80
C GLU A 101 12.67 -6.09 13.56
N LEU A 102 13.65 -6.12 12.66
CA LEU A 102 13.70 -5.29 11.44
C LEU A 102 13.09 -5.98 10.21
N LYS A 103 12.31 -7.04 10.38
CA LYS A 103 11.61 -7.64 9.25
C LYS A 103 10.62 -6.62 8.68
N ILE A 104 10.53 -6.53 7.35
CA ILE A 104 9.64 -5.57 6.66
C ILE A 104 8.22 -5.59 7.24
N ASN A 105 7.69 -6.78 7.57
CA ASN A 105 6.35 -6.94 8.14
C ASN A 105 6.18 -6.36 9.55
N SER A 106 7.24 -6.28 10.36
CA SER A 106 7.18 -5.70 11.72
C SER A 106 7.47 -4.21 11.74
N ILE A 107 8.09 -3.67 10.68
CA ILE A 107 8.33 -2.24 10.52
C ILE A 107 7.11 -1.59 9.85
N LEU A 108 6.61 -2.21 8.78
CA LEU A 108 5.47 -1.73 8.00
C LEU A 108 4.11 -2.17 8.58
N SER A 109 4.06 -2.59 9.85
CA SER A 109 2.79 -2.96 10.48
C SER A 109 1.94 -1.74 10.79
N LYS A 110 0.62 -1.86 10.60
CA LYS A 110 -0.37 -0.81 10.89
C LYS A 110 -0.33 -0.27 12.32
N THR A 111 0.32 -0.99 13.25
CA THR A 111 0.53 -0.54 14.63
C THR A 111 1.55 0.59 14.77
N ASN A 112 2.32 0.85 13.72
CA ASN A 112 3.46 1.78 13.73
C ASN A 112 3.19 3.05 12.92
N PHE A 113 2.02 3.13 12.25
CA PHE A 113 1.59 4.26 11.43
C PHE A 113 0.28 4.82 11.99
N ASP A 114 0.09 6.14 11.88
CA ASP A 114 -1.18 6.78 12.21
C ASP A 114 -2.23 6.58 11.09
N GLU A 115 -3.47 7.00 11.31
CA GLU A 115 -4.56 6.94 10.30
C GLU A 115 -4.22 7.65 8.98
N ASN A 116 -3.27 8.60 9.01
CA ASN A 116 -2.76 9.31 7.84
C ASN A 116 -1.58 8.61 7.14
N PHE A 117 -1.17 7.42 7.60
CA PHE A 117 0.06 6.73 7.19
C PHE A 117 1.36 7.52 7.45
N ASP A 118 1.27 8.62 8.20
CA ASP A 118 2.43 9.38 8.64
C ASP A 118 3.19 8.61 9.74
N LEU A 119 4.51 8.72 9.74
CA LEU A 119 5.36 8.28 10.84
C LEU A 119 4.98 9.03 12.13
N ILE A 120 4.57 8.29 13.17
CA ILE A 120 4.30 8.85 14.51
C ILE A 120 5.64 9.29 15.11
N GLY A 121 5.98 10.56 14.91
CA GLY A 121 7.29 11.13 15.18
C GLY A 121 8.28 10.77 14.08
N ASP A 122 9.13 11.72 13.69
CA ASP A 122 10.10 11.67 12.57
C ASP A 122 10.95 10.39 12.43
N LYS A 123 10.93 9.46 13.41
CA LYS A 123 11.77 8.26 13.46
C LYS A 123 11.08 7.07 14.11
N HIS A 124 11.15 5.92 13.45
CA HIS A 124 10.70 4.64 13.99
C HIS A 124 11.54 4.23 15.22
N PRO A 125 10.91 3.94 16.38
CA PRO A 125 11.62 3.77 17.66
C PRO A 125 12.58 2.56 17.66
N ILE A 126 12.24 1.52 16.89
CA ILE A 126 13.09 0.33 16.74
C ILE A 126 14.33 0.68 15.90
N ILE A 127 14.19 1.50 14.85
CA ILE A 127 15.34 1.88 14.01
C ILE A 127 16.31 2.71 14.85
N ASP A 128 15.81 3.66 15.62
CA ASP A 128 16.61 4.53 16.51
C ASP A 128 17.37 3.73 17.58
N LYS A 129 16.75 2.70 18.16
CA LYS A 129 17.40 1.75 19.09
C LYS A 129 18.60 1.06 18.43
N TRP A 130 18.43 0.59 17.20
CA TRP A 130 19.48 -0.15 16.50
C TRP A 130 20.56 0.78 15.93
N GLU A 131 20.23 2.00 15.51
CA GLU A 131 21.22 3.03 15.15
C GLU A 131 22.14 3.37 16.33
N LYS A 132 21.59 3.50 17.55
CA LYS A 132 22.40 3.73 18.76
C LYS A 132 23.34 2.56 19.03
N LYS A 133 22.82 1.32 19.04
CA LYS A 133 23.66 0.12 19.17
C LYS A 133 24.74 0.07 18.09
N LEU A 134 24.42 0.48 16.87
CA LEU A 134 25.39 0.49 15.77
C LEU A 134 26.54 1.47 16.02
N LYS A 135 26.23 2.67 16.50
CA LYS A 135 27.25 3.66 16.90
C LYS A 135 28.15 3.12 18.01
N ASP A 136 27.58 2.41 18.99
CA ASP A 136 28.34 1.77 20.06
C ASP A 136 29.30 0.69 19.51
N TYR A 137 28.84 -0.12 18.56
CA TYR A 137 29.71 -1.12 17.90
C TYR A 137 30.75 -0.49 16.99
N GLN A 138 30.40 0.58 16.28
CA GLN A 138 31.37 1.34 15.48
C GLN A 138 32.49 1.87 16.36
N GLY A 139 32.19 2.51 17.49
CA GLY A 139 33.22 3.00 18.41
C GLY A 139 34.02 1.91 19.15
N LYS A 140 33.57 0.65 19.11
CA LYS A 140 34.29 -0.49 19.70
C LYS A 140 35.24 -1.17 18.69
N TYR A 141 34.88 -1.20 17.41
CA TYR A 141 35.62 -1.94 16.38
C TYR A 141 36.38 -1.05 15.38
N PHE A 142 36.00 0.23 15.25
CA PHE A 142 36.74 1.30 14.57
C PHE A 142 37.38 2.24 15.60
#